data_AF-A0A4Q4YS59-F1
#
_entry.id   AF-A0A4Q4YS59-F1
#
_cell.length_a   1.000
_cell.length_b   1.000
_cell.length_c   1.000
_cell.angle_alpha   90.00
_cell.angle_beta   90.00
_cell.angle_gamma   90.00
#
_symmetry.space_group_name_H-M   'P 1'
#
loop_
_entity.id
_entity.type
_entity.pdbx_description
1 polymer ?
#
loop_
_entity_poly.entity_id
_entity_poly.type
_entity_poly.pdbx_seq_one_letter_code
_entity_poly.pdbx_strand_id
1 'polypeptide(L)'
;MHSFIAAVLTVVLGICLTNAMPQSVEHLEACGDTFYIKAKYTCYEGKFLCPVLNDKPTLKCSQDCYLPEMYSATTSASAPPSASCSNEATGFQLSDPPNDNYFYSDCHSASQVVMTSPLSDNDLTLMGPRLLVAWPAGNSDVVVFFQPQNGVNGSLSISLQNSTTTGNALDPIYEASSSGSPMVGVSGHLKLNSSAILTIPILGSIRTIRDFTEGPSLLRPSIQDAIKFAEIGEGKISLPRLWLDNETTTTLSFAPASQNGSVEVRDRAVAFEAGTYSFNASFNYPQLEQLSPQEVLNQHSQSLMSQYLDQAQSPSLSYSNKLLAGAWRFLTYFGRDSMITMLLMEPVLSTGEGEHHIHCSAYDYKMINTDYFLPVLLVDYFIKNAVGRSRASEFLSKRATENPANYELTYRQLALLNAEKIMNASAPFAVSGGQTKENLIHLREDEIVGEWRDSTYGLGGGRIPYNVNTALVPADLRAIGALAEAGFFPEHPEWNQTARNYAQVWEDNSLHFFEVNVPQSEARSLVDNYVGSNSFPFVSRSQDINSSAPFYGLALDGNNNQTLVRVMNTDDWFRLFFLNTTNDN
;
A
#
# COMPACT_ATOMS: atom_id res chain seq x y z
N MET A 1 13.97 4.62 6.67
CA MET A 1 15.44 4.64 6.85
C MET A 1 16.11 3.36 6.35
N HIS A 2 17.08 2.86 7.13
CA HIS A 2 17.94 1.72 6.84
C HIS A 2 17.21 0.40 6.51
N SER A 3 16.26 -0.01 7.36
CA SER A 3 15.48 -1.27 7.24
C SER A 3 14.63 -1.35 5.97
N PHE A 4 14.25 -0.20 5.44
CA PHE A 4 13.33 -0.11 4.30
C PHE A 4 14.06 -0.32 2.99
N ILE A 5 15.28 0.24 2.88
CA ILE A 5 16.13 -0.06 1.74
C ILE A 5 16.40 -1.57 1.68
N ALA A 6 16.46 -2.27 2.84
CA ALA A 6 16.61 -3.72 2.86
C ALA A 6 15.38 -4.42 2.27
N ALA A 7 14.18 -4.04 2.74
CA ALA A 7 12.91 -4.54 2.20
C ALA A 7 12.79 -4.27 0.69
N VAL A 8 13.09 -3.04 0.26
CA VAL A 8 13.06 -2.66 -1.17
C VAL A 8 14.07 -3.48 -1.97
N LEU A 9 15.33 -3.64 -1.54
CA LEU A 9 16.31 -4.44 -2.27
C LEU A 9 15.90 -5.90 -2.41
N THR A 10 15.22 -6.48 -1.41
CA THR A 10 14.67 -7.85 -1.51
C THR A 10 13.45 -7.96 -2.43
N VAL A 11 12.71 -6.85 -2.64
CA VAL A 11 11.44 -6.78 -3.37
C VAL A 11 11.60 -6.26 -4.80
N VAL A 12 12.63 -5.48 -5.12
CA VAL A 12 12.80 -4.84 -6.45
C VAL A 12 13.26 -5.82 -7.53
N LEU A 13 13.80 -6.97 -7.16
CA LEU A 13 14.30 -7.94 -8.14
C LEU A 13 13.39 -9.15 -8.25
N GLY A 14 12.50 -9.09 -9.23
CA GLY A 14 11.79 -10.23 -9.79
C GLY A 14 12.33 -10.55 -11.17
N ILE A 15 13.12 -11.62 -11.25
CA ILE A 15 13.59 -12.31 -12.46
C ILE A 15 14.52 -11.48 -13.36
N CYS A 16 15.83 -11.72 -13.21
CA CYS A 16 16.82 -11.59 -14.28
C CYS A 16 17.87 -12.69 -14.10
N LEU A 17 17.52 -13.93 -14.46
CA LEU A 17 18.51 -14.99 -14.69
C LEU A 17 18.19 -15.69 -16.01
N THR A 18 18.32 -14.95 -17.11
CA THR A 18 18.61 -15.56 -18.41
C THR A 18 20.09 -15.29 -18.72
N ASN A 19 20.88 -16.35 -18.59
CA ASN A 19 22.26 -16.49 -19.10
C ASN A 19 23.40 -15.79 -18.32
N ALA A 20 23.78 -16.35 -17.17
CA ALA A 20 25.17 -16.72 -16.85
C ALA A 20 25.25 -17.18 -15.37
N MET A 21 25.17 -18.49 -15.12
CA MET A 21 25.42 -19.03 -13.78
C MET A 21 26.93 -19.28 -13.57
N PRO A 22 27.50 -18.86 -12.42
CA PRO A 22 28.72 -19.45 -11.88
C PRO A 22 28.46 -20.94 -11.53
N GLN A 23 29.36 -21.83 -11.95
CA GLN A 23 29.25 -23.30 -11.90
C GLN A 23 29.29 -23.92 -10.48
N SER A 24 28.40 -23.56 -9.53
CA SER A 24 28.39 -24.26 -8.23
C SER A 24 27.03 -24.41 -7.54
N VAL A 25 25.92 -24.44 -8.28
CA VAL A 25 24.62 -24.83 -7.72
C VAL A 25 24.21 -26.18 -8.29
N GLU A 26 24.54 -27.26 -7.58
CA GLU A 26 23.97 -28.58 -7.87
C GLU A 26 22.44 -28.53 -7.68
N HIS A 27 21.74 -28.92 -8.75
CA HIS A 27 20.30 -29.25 -8.82
C HIS A 27 19.27 -28.12 -8.73
N LEU A 28 19.35 -27.16 -9.66
CA LEU A 28 18.21 -26.33 -10.04
C LEU A 28 17.36 -27.05 -11.11
N GLU A 29 16.06 -27.20 -10.87
CA GLU A 29 15.05 -27.71 -11.81
C GLU A 29 14.15 -26.56 -12.29
N ALA A 30 13.54 -26.68 -13.47
CA ALA A 30 12.63 -25.67 -14.01
C ALA A 30 11.17 -25.89 -13.57
N CYS A 31 10.45 -24.81 -13.30
CA CYS A 31 9.01 -24.74 -13.06
C CYS A 31 8.46 -23.49 -13.75
N GLY A 32 7.93 -23.66 -14.97
CA GLY A 32 7.59 -22.54 -15.85
C GLY A 32 8.85 -21.75 -16.20
N ASP A 33 8.80 -20.43 -16.02
CA ASP A 33 9.92 -19.53 -16.26
C ASP A 33 10.83 -19.35 -15.02
N THR A 34 10.61 -20.15 -13.96
CA THR A 34 11.36 -20.07 -12.70
C THR A 34 12.19 -21.33 -12.47
N PHE A 35 13.38 -21.18 -11.88
CA PHE A 35 14.23 -22.30 -11.47
C PHE A 35 14.15 -22.48 -9.95
N TYR A 36 14.12 -23.72 -9.49
CA TYR A 36 13.95 -24.06 -8.07
C TYR A 36 14.86 -25.21 -7.64
N ILE A 37 15.21 -25.26 -6.35
CA ILE A 37 15.96 -26.39 -5.77
C ILE A 37 14.96 -27.42 -5.28
N LYS A 38 15.05 -28.66 -5.77
CA LYS A 38 14.12 -29.75 -5.45
C LYS A 38 14.03 -30.08 -3.95
N ALA A 39 15.13 -29.86 -3.22
CA ALA A 39 15.16 -30.04 -1.76
C ALA A 39 14.37 -28.98 -0.99
N LYS A 40 14.02 -27.85 -1.63
CA LYS A 40 13.37 -26.69 -0.98
C LYS A 40 12.02 -26.32 -1.57
N TYR A 41 11.72 -26.75 -2.80
CA TYR A 41 10.42 -26.50 -3.43
C TYR A 41 9.97 -27.72 -4.24
N THR A 42 8.66 -27.81 -4.45
CA THR A 42 7.98 -28.79 -5.28
C THR A 42 7.23 -28.03 -6.37
N CYS A 43 7.52 -28.34 -7.64
CA CYS A 43 6.79 -27.78 -8.76
C CYS A 43 5.51 -28.57 -9.05
N TYR A 44 4.38 -27.88 -9.00
CA TYR A 44 3.07 -28.41 -9.38
C TYR A 44 2.65 -27.87 -10.75
N GLU A 45 2.14 -28.77 -11.58
CA GLU A 45 1.61 -28.46 -12.93
C GLU A 45 2.61 -27.71 -13.83
N GLY A 46 3.92 -27.83 -13.55
CA GLY A 46 4.96 -27.22 -14.37
C GLY A 46 5.00 -25.69 -14.32
N LYS A 47 4.31 -25.02 -13.39
CA LYS A 47 4.24 -23.54 -13.33
C LYS A 47 3.98 -22.95 -11.94
N PHE A 48 3.82 -23.77 -10.92
CA PHE A 48 3.42 -23.33 -9.58
C PHE A 48 4.33 -23.96 -8.53
N LEU A 49 5.04 -23.14 -7.74
CA LEU A 49 6.02 -23.60 -6.77
C LEU A 49 5.45 -23.63 -5.36
N CYS A 50 5.66 -24.74 -4.67
CA CYS A 50 5.31 -24.92 -3.27
C CYS A 50 6.55 -25.22 -2.42
N PRO A 51 6.75 -24.57 -1.26
CA PRO A 51 7.93 -24.80 -0.43
C PRO A 51 7.94 -26.23 0.16
N VAL A 52 9.11 -26.80 0.35
CA VAL A 52 9.32 -28.00 1.18
C VAL A 52 9.48 -27.49 2.61
N LEU A 53 8.56 -27.86 3.49
CA LEU A 53 8.56 -27.47 4.90
C LEU A 53 8.85 -28.70 5.76
N ASN A 54 9.76 -28.59 6.73
CA ASN A 54 10.20 -29.71 7.58
C ASN A 54 10.65 -30.95 6.76
N ASP A 55 11.44 -30.72 5.70
CA ASP A 55 11.90 -31.74 4.74
C ASP A 55 10.75 -32.53 4.05
N LYS A 56 9.51 -32.00 4.08
CA LYS A 56 8.34 -32.58 3.42
C LYS A 56 7.75 -31.65 2.37
N PRO A 57 7.42 -32.14 1.17
CA PRO A 57 6.72 -31.34 0.14
C PRO A 57 5.39 -30.79 0.65
N THR A 58 5.17 -29.47 0.59
CA THR A 58 3.82 -28.91 0.78
C THR A 58 2.96 -29.21 -0.43
N LEU A 59 1.67 -29.49 -0.19
CA LEU A 59 0.67 -29.80 -1.20
C LEU A 59 0.05 -28.51 -1.75
N LYS A 60 -0.24 -28.49 -3.05
CA LYS A 60 -0.99 -27.40 -3.69
C LYS A 60 -2.47 -27.43 -3.26
N CYS A 61 -2.98 -26.31 -2.77
CA CYS A 61 -4.41 -26.05 -2.58
C CYS A 61 -4.79 -24.79 -3.37
N SER A 62 -5.32 -24.98 -4.58
CA SER A 62 -5.65 -23.88 -5.49
C SER A 62 -4.45 -22.98 -5.82
N GLN A 63 -4.32 -21.80 -5.21
CA GLN A 63 -3.21 -20.85 -5.41
C GLN A 63 -2.25 -20.80 -4.21
N ASP A 64 -2.41 -21.69 -3.23
CA ASP A 64 -1.61 -21.74 -2.01
C ASP A 64 -0.94 -23.12 -1.83
N CYS A 65 -0.03 -23.21 -0.85
CA CYS A 65 0.73 -24.40 -0.51
C CYS A 65 0.61 -24.70 0.99
N TYR A 66 0.38 -25.96 1.36
CA TYR A 66 0.17 -26.33 2.77
C TYR A 66 0.82 -27.67 3.13
N LEU A 67 1.30 -27.82 4.37
CA LEU A 67 1.78 -29.11 4.91
C LEU A 67 0.72 -29.68 5.85
N PRO A 68 0.09 -30.84 5.56
CA PRO A 68 -0.98 -31.39 6.42
C PRO A 68 -0.58 -31.59 7.88
N GLU A 69 0.69 -31.88 8.14
CA GLU A 69 1.22 -32.19 9.47
C GLU A 69 1.54 -30.96 10.31
N MET A 70 1.74 -29.79 9.68
CA MET A 70 1.86 -28.51 10.40
C MET A 70 0.55 -28.05 11.05
N TYR A 71 -0.56 -28.73 10.75
CA TYR A 71 -1.85 -28.56 11.43
C TYR A 71 -2.02 -29.51 12.63
N SER A 72 -0.91 -30.04 13.16
CA SER A 72 -0.87 -30.86 14.38
C SER A 72 -0.07 -30.13 15.46
N ALA A 73 -0.76 -29.66 16.51
CA ALA A 73 -0.22 -28.81 17.56
C ALA A 73 0.99 -29.42 18.30
N THR A 74 2.02 -28.60 18.54
CA THR A 74 2.95 -28.78 19.66
C THR A 74 3.20 -27.44 20.36
N THR A 75 2.95 -27.45 21.67
CA THR A 75 3.00 -26.31 22.58
C THR A 75 4.41 -26.12 23.14
N SER A 76 4.97 -24.90 23.05
CA SER A 76 5.76 -24.30 24.14
C SER A 76 6.21 -22.88 23.77
N ALA A 77 5.63 -21.88 24.43
CA ALA A 77 6.30 -20.62 24.72
C ALA A 77 5.58 -19.96 25.91
N SER A 78 6.38 -19.59 26.92
CA SER A 78 5.98 -18.98 28.18
C SER A 78 5.50 -17.53 28.02
N ALA A 79 4.38 -17.20 28.68
CA ALA A 79 3.78 -15.87 28.68
C ALA A 79 4.63 -14.80 29.39
N PRO A 80 4.71 -13.56 28.86
CA PRO A 80 5.22 -12.41 29.61
C PRO A 80 4.12 -11.75 30.48
N PRO A 81 4.51 -10.99 31.52
CA PRO A 81 3.59 -10.47 32.53
C PRO A 81 2.76 -9.29 32.01
N SER A 82 1.56 -9.13 32.60
CA SER A 82 0.61 -8.04 32.35
C SER A 82 1.25 -6.66 32.50
N ALA A 83 1.48 -5.96 31.40
CA ALA A 83 2.00 -4.58 31.40
C ALA A 83 0.85 -3.59 31.17
N SER A 84 0.56 -2.77 32.18
CA SER A 84 -0.20 -1.53 32.01
C SER A 84 0.61 -0.57 31.12
N CYS A 85 -0.03 0.07 30.14
CA CYS A 85 0.66 1.06 29.29
C CYS A 85 1.27 2.18 30.13
N SER A 86 2.56 2.44 29.93
CA SER A 86 3.28 3.52 30.61
C SER A 86 2.99 4.90 30.00
N ASN A 87 2.59 4.92 28.73
CA ASN A 87 2.26 6.13 27.98
C ASN A 87 0.75 6.25 27.80
N GLU A 88 0.27 7.48 27.71
CA GLU A 88 -1.13 7.78 27.43
C GLU A 88 -1.48 7.37 25.99
N ALA A 89 -2.71 6.87 25.79
CA ALA A 89 -3.18 6.51 24.46
C ALA A 89 -3.29 7.75 23.57
N THR A 90 -2.94 7.60 22.30
CA THR A 90 -3.12 8.64 21.28
C THR A 90 -4.42 8.41 20.54
N GLY A 91 -5.23 9.45 20.38
CA GLY A 91 -6.41 9.38 19.55
C GLY A 91 -6.77 10.72 18.91
N PHE A 92 -7.25 10.66 17.67
CA PHE A 92 -7.69 11.84 16.92
C PHE A 92 -8.82 11.48 15.95
N GLN A 93 -9.51 12.50 15.46
CA GLN A 93 -10.62 12.37 14.52
C GLN A 93 -10.37 13.22 13.27
N LEU A 94 -10.63 12.65 12.10
CA LEU A 94 -10.70 13.35 10.82
C LEU A 94 -12.09 13.16 10.21
N SER A 95 -12.84 14.26 10.08
CA SER A 95 -14.17 14.26 9.46
C SER A 95 -14.08 14.75 8.02
N ASP A 96 -14.47 13.89 7.08
CA ASP A 96 -14.67 14.22 5.68
C ASP A 96 -15.99 13.57 5.21
N PRO A 97 -17.14 14.21 5.51
CA PRO A 97 -18.46 13.64 5.25
C PRO A 97 -18.58 13.14 3.81
N PRO A 98 -19.09 11.91 3.61
CA PRO A 98 -19.90 11.12 4.54
C PRO A 98 -19.12 10.25 5.52
N ASN A 99 -17.79 10.36 5.60
CA ASN A 99 -16.96 9.52 6.46
C ASN A 99 -16.38 10.28 7.65
N ASP A 100 -16.63 9.77 8.86
CA ASP A 100 -15.91 10.18 10.07
C ASP A 100 -14.87 9.12 10.42
N ASN A 101 -13.60 9.52 10.46
CA ASN A 101 -12.47 8.65 10.76
C ASN A 101 -11.99 8.92 12.18
N TYR A 102 -11.88 7.87 12.98
CA TYR A 102 -11.34 7.91 14.34
C TYR A 102 -10.11 7.02 14.39
N PHE A 103 -9.03 7.55 14.93
CA PHE A 103 -7.79 6.80 15.13
C PHE A 103 -7.57 6.65 16.63
N TYR A 104 -7.15 5.45 17.02
CA TYR A 104 -6.81 5.12 18.39
C TYR A 104 -5.53 4.31 18.40
N SER A 105 -4.62 4.60 19.32
CA SER A 105 -3.41 3.82 19.50
C SER A 105 -2.92 3.86 20.95
N ASP A 106 -2.55 2.70 21.47
CA ASP A 106 -1.86 2.57 22.76
C ASP A 106 -0.68 1.60 22.63
N CYS A 107 -0.12 1.16 23.76
CA CYS A 107 1.00 0.22 23.77
C CYS A 107 0.60 -1.21 23.38
N HIS A 108 -0.69 -1.52 23.29
CA HIS A 108 -1.21 -2.85 22.99
C HIS A 108 -1.69 -2.96 21.54
N SER A 109 -2.31 -1.93 20.99
CA SER A 109 -2.84 -1.97 19.62
C SER A 109 -3.05 -0.58 18.99
N ALA A 110 -3.10 -0.56 17.66
CA ALA A 110 -3.52 0.59 16.87
C ALA A 110 -4.79 0.23 16.07
N SER A 111 -5.77 1.13 16.03
CA SER A 111 -7.05 0.93 15.35
C SER A 111 -7.49 2.18 14.59
N GLN A 112 -8.08 1.98 13.41
CA GLN A 112 -8.86 3.00 12.72
C GLN A 112 -10.32 2.57 12.68
N VAL A 113 -11.22 3.46 13.10
CA VAL A 113 -12.66 3.28 12.98
C VAL A 113 -13.21 4.28 11.97
N VAL A 114 -13.98 3.81 10.99
CA VAL A 114 -14.65 4.68 10.01
C VAL A 114 -16.15 4.51 10.14
N MET A 115 -16.83 5.62 10.41
CA MET A 115 -18.28 5.70 10.40
C MET A 115 -18.71 6.37 9.10
N THR A 116 -19.41 5.65 8.24
CA THR A 116 -19.97 6.22 7.00
C THR A 116 -21.46 6.46 7.18
N SER A 117 -21.91 7.71 7.06
CA SER A 117 -23.32 8.08 7.06
C SER A 117 -23.64 8.88 5.79
N PRO A 118 -24.40 8.32 4.83
CA PRO A 118 -24.69 9.01 3.57
C PRO A 118 -25.38 10.37 3.76
N LEU A 119 -24.99 11.34 2.94
CA LEU A 119 -25.60 12.65 2.79
C LEU A 119 -26.73 12.62 1.75
N SER A 120 -27.56 13.66 1.73
CA SER A 120 -28.75 13.74 0.86
C SER A 120 -28.45 13.75 -0.65
N ASP A 121 -27.26 14.19 -1.04
CA ASP A 121 -26.78 14.30 -2.42
C ASP A 121 -25.87 13.12 -2.83
N ASN A 122 -25.65 12.15 -1.95
CA ASN A 122 -24.88 10.96 -2.26
C ASN A 122 -25.66 9.96 -3.10
N ASP A 123 -24.94 9.21 -3.96
CA ASP A 123 -25.52 8.05 -4.64
C ASP A 123 -25.67 6.89 -3.65
N LEU A 124 -26.90 6.71 -3.16
CA LEU A 124 -27.26 5.70 -2.19
C LEU A 124 -27.19 4.26 -2.73
N THR A 125 -26.95 4.08 -4.04
CA THR A 125 -26.67 2.76 -4.63
C THR A 125 -25.21 2.33 -4.45
N LEU A 126 -24.30 3.31 -4.31
CA LEU A 126 -22.87 3.09 -4.10
C LEU A 126 -22.47 3.24 -2.64
N MET A 127 -23.27 3.95 -1.84
CA MET A 127 -22.92 4.33 -0.49
C MET A 127 -24.06 4.13 0.51
N GLY A 128 -23.84 3.22 1.45
CA GLY A 128 -24.76 2.95 2.55
C GLY A 128 -24.13 3.19 3.92
N PRO A 129 -24.94 3.28 4.98
CA PRO A 129 -24.42 3.42 6.34
C PRO A 129 -23.56 2.20 6.72
N ARG A 130 -22.33 2.43 7.19
CA ARG A 130 -21.43 1.35 7.63
C ARG A 130 -20.52 1.75 8.78
N LEU A 131 -20.18 0.75 9.59
CA LEU A 131 -19.13 0.82 10.60
C LEU A 131 -17.97 -0.07 10.14
N LEU A 132 -16.77 0.50 10.06
CA LEU A 132 -15.54 -0.21 9.76
C LEU A 132 -14.55 -0.03 10.93
N VAL A 133 -13.89 -1.10 11.33
CA VAL A 133 -12.78 -1.12 12.29
C VAL A 133 -11.63 -1.84 11.62
N ALA A 134 -10.45 -1.23 11.60
CA ALA A 134 -9.27 -1.73 10.91
C ALA A 134 -8.05 -1.74 11.82
N TRP A 135 -7.26 -2.81 11.72
CA TRP A 135 -6.02 -3.00 12.46
C TRP A 135 -4.84 -3.18 11.50
N PRO A 136 -3.77 -2.39 11.67
CA PRO A 136 -2.51 -2.53 10.93
C PRO A 136 -1.90 -3.94 10.98
N ALA A 137 -1.98 -4.58 12.16
CA ALA A 137 -1.54 -5.94 12.37
C ALA A 137 -2.41 -6.92 11.56
N GLY A 138 -1.76 -7.81 10.81
CA GLY A 138 -2.45 -8.82 9.99
C GLY A 138 -3.23 -8.27 8.79
N ASN A 139 -3.15 -6.97 8.48
CA ASN A 139 -3.99 -6.33 7.44
C ASN A 139 -5.48 -6.65 7.69
N SER A 140 -5.92 -6.49 8.94
CA SER A 140 -7.13 -7.08 9.50
C SER A 140 -8.22 -6.05 9.76
N ASP A 141 -9.47 -6.51 9.85
CA ASP A 141 -10.62 -5.63 9.98
C ASP A 141 -11.90 -6.32 10.48
N VAL A 142 -12.90 -5.45 10.69
CA VAL A 142 -14.32 -5.73 10.68
C VAL A 142 -15.02 -4.63 9.89
N VAL A 143 -15.94 -4.96 8.99
CA VAL A 143 -16.92 -4.00 8.46
C VAL A 143 -18.32 -4.56 8.51
N VAL A 144 -19.28 -3.69 8.85
CA VAL A 144 -20.70 -4.02 8.85
C VAL A 144 -21.50 -2.96 8.11
N PHE A 145 -22.42 -3.39 7.26
CA PHE A 145 -23.32 -2.53 6.50
C PHE A 145 -24.71 -2.56 7.11
N PHE A 146 -25.31 -1.38 7.25
CA PHE A 146 -26.66 -1.21 7.78
C PHE A 146 -27.62 -0.75 6.69
N GLN A 147 -28.88 -1.15 6.81
CA GLN A 147 -29.99 -0.65 6.02
C GLN A 147 -31.11 -0.13 6.94
N PRO A 148 -31.85 0.92 6.52
CA PRO A 148 -32.98 1.41 7.29
C PRO A 148 -34.11 0.37 7.30
N GLN A 149 -34.64 0.03 8.48
CA GLN A 149 -35.71 -0.96 8.60
C GLN A 149 -37.04 -0.49 7.97
N ASN A 150 -37.23 0.83 7.86
CA ASN A 150 -38.39 1.42 7.20
C ASN A 150 -38.36 1.30 5.65
N GLY A 151 -37.26 0.80 5.07
CA GLY A 151 -37.08 0.64 3.63
C GLY A 151 -36.82 1.92 2.83
N VAL A 152 -36.72 3.09 3.49
CA VAL A 152 -36.47 4.38 2.86
C VAL A 152 -34.97 4.67 2.85
N ASN A 153 -34.32 4.48 1.70
CA ASN A 153 -32.90 4.78 1.53
C ASN A 153 -32.56 6.22 1.95
N GLY A 154 -31.43 6.39 2.64
CA GLY A 154 -30.97 7.69 3.15
C GLY A 154 -31.66 8.16 4.45
N SER A 155 -32.65 7.44 4.96
CA SER A 155 -33.31 7.79 6.24
C SER A 155 -32.50 7.38 7.49
N LEU A 156 -31.61 6.39 7.35
CA LEU A 156 -30.72 5.94 8.42
C LEU A 156 -29.44 6.77 8.42
N SER A 157 -29.21 7.50 9.50
CA SER A 157 -27.92 8.09 9.82
C SER A 157 -27.29 7.37 11.01
N ILE A 158 -25.98 7.24 10.95
CA ILE A 158 -25.17 6.60 11.99
C ILE A 158 -24.04 7.53 12.41
N SER A 159 -23.69 7.50 13.69
CA SER A 159 -22.61 8.33 14.23
C SER A 159 -21.99 7.64 15.45
N LEU A 160 -20.76 8.02 15.77
CA LEU A 160 -20.11 7.62 17.01
C LEU A 160 -20.42 8.65 18.11
N GLN A 161 -20.75 8.19 19.31
CA GLN A 161 -20.91 9.02 20.50
C GLN A 161 -19.80 8.75 21.49
N ASN A 162 -19.42 9.78 22.24
CA ASN A 162 -18.47 9.62 23.32
C ASN A 162 -19.09 8.79 24.45
N SER A 163 -18.26 7.93 25.04
CA SER A 163 -18.58 7.20 26.25
C SER A 163 -18.95 8.18 27.36
N THR A 164 -20.07 7.91 28.02
CA THR A 164 -20.49 8.69 29.20
C THR A 164 -19.65 8.38 30.43
N THR A 165 -18.86 7.30 30.39
CA THR A 165 -18.00 6.87 31.50
C THR A 165 -16.59 7.41 31.37
N THR A 166 -15.98 7.30 30.18
CA THR A 166 -14.59 7.72 29.95
C THR A 166 -14.50 9.09 29.27
N GLY A 167 -15.57 9.54 28.61
CA GLY A 167 -15.56 10.76 27.79
C GLY A 167 -14.93 10.56 26.40
N ASN A 168 -14.35 9.39 26.12
CA ASN A 168 -13.64 9.09 24.89
C ASN A 168 -14.60 8.67 23.77
N ALA A 169 -14.24 8.92 22.52
CA ALA A 169 -14.95 8.38 21.37
C ALA A 169 -14.74 6.86 21.22
N LEU A 170 -13.53 6.39 21.52
CA LEU A 170 -13.13 4.98 21.51
C LEU A 170 -12.38 4.64 22.79
N ASP A 171 -12.62 3.44 23.32
CA ASP A 171 -11.93 2.88 24.47
C ASP A 171 -11.19 1.58 24.08
N PRO A 172 -10.03 1.26 24.67
CA PRO A 172 -9.27 0.06 24.32
C PRO A 172 -9.93 -1.22 24.81
N ILE A 173 -9.69 -2.30 24.08
CA ILE A 173 -9.91 -3.67 24.54
C ILE A 173 -8.53 -4.33 24.63
N TYR A 174 -8.19 -4.84 25.81
CA TYR A 174 -6.99 -5.65 26.02
C TYR A 174 -7.30 -6.76 27.02
N GLU A 175 -7.15 -8.01 26.57
CA GLU A 175 -7.20 -9.19 27.43
C GLU A 175 -5.90 -9.99 27.22
N ALA A 176 -5.08 -10.06 28.27
CA ALA A 176 -3.85 -10.81 28.23
C ALA A 176 -4.14 -12.31 28.03
N SER A 177 -3.35 -12.96 27.18
CA SER A 177 -3.41 -14.41 27.01
C SER A 177 -2.25 -15.10 27.73
N SER A 178 -2.55 -16.22 28.39
CA SER A 178 -1.53 -17.09 28.99
C SER A 178 -0.89 -18.05 27.97
N SER A 179 -1.53 -18.22 26.80
CA SER A 179 -1.05 -19.03 25.69
C SER A 179 -1.52 -18.43 24.36
N GLY A 180 -0.58 -18.00 23.51
CA GLY A 180 -0.87 -17.34 22.23
C GLY A 180 -0.99 -15.81 22.34
N SER A 181 -1.51 -15.19 21.28
CA SER A 181 -1.65 -13.73 21.18
C SER A 181 -2.72 -13.18 22.14
N PRO A 182 -2.51 -11.99 22.73
CA PRO A 182 -3.56 -11.31 23.50
C PRO A 182 -4.75 -10.94 22.62
N MET A 183 -5.94 -10.82 23.21
CA MET A 183 -7.09 -10.23 22.54
C MET A 183 -6.97 -8.71 22.62
N VAL A 184 -6.99 -8.04 21.49
CA VAL A 184 -6.91 -6.57 21.42
C VAL A 184 -8.01 -6.00 20.55
N GLY A 185 -8.33 -4.71 20.71
CA GLY A 185 -9.30 -4.04 19.86
C GLY A 185 -9.79 -2.72 20.43
N VAL A 186 -10.99 -2.31 19.99
CA VAL A 186 -11.64 -1.06 20.41
C VAL A 186 -13.11 -1.26 20.70
N SER A 187 -13.59 -0.47 21.67
CA SER A 187 -15.00 -0.28 21.99
C SER A 187 -15.43 1.14 21.63
N GLY A 188 -16.70 1.32 21.27
CA GLY A 188 -17.29 2.62 21.02
C GLY A 188 -18.82 2.60 21.10
N HIS A 189 -19.45 3.77 21.04
CA HIS A 189 -20.92 3.89 21.13
C HIS A 189 -21.53 4.33 19.80
N LEU A 190 -22.11 3.37 19.07
CA LEU A 190 -22.82 3.59 17.81
C LEU A 190 -24.22 4.17 18.08
N LYS A 191 -24.50 5.36 17.56
CA LYS A 191 -25.84 5.96 17.53
C LYS A 191 -26.52 5.69 16.20
N LEU A 192 -27.72 5.14 16.27
CA LEU A 192 -28.65 4.97 15.15
C LEU A 192 -29.82 5.96 15.34
N ASN A 193 -30.11 6.79 14.33
CA ASN A 193 -31.24 7.74 14.39
C ASN A 193 -32.61 7.07 14.23
N SER A 194 -32.64 5.89 13.60
CA SER A 194 -33.82 5.12 13.25
C SER A 194 -33.49 3.63 13.34
N SER A 195 -34.49 2.76 13.35
CA SER A 195 -34.27 1.32 13.39
C SER A 195 -33.54 0.83 12.14
N ALA A 196 -32.61 -0.10 12.33
CA ALA A 196 -31.68 -0.54 11.30
C ALA A 196 -31.57 -2.07 11.26
N ILE A 197 -31.15 -2.58 10.11
CA ILE A 197 -30.77 -3.98 9.94
C ILE A 197 -29.31 -4.01 9.49
N LEU A 198 -28.45 -4.69 10.25
CA LEU A 198 -27.12 -5.08 9.80
C LEU A 198 -27.29 -6.23 8.82
N THR A 199 -26.95 -6.01 7.56
CA THR A 199 -27.19 -6.96 6.46
C THR A 199 -25.96 -7.75 6.07
N ILE A 200 -24.79 -7.11 6.07
CA ILE A 200 -23.54 -7.74 5.62
C ILE A 200 -22.45 -7.46 6.65
N PRO A 201 -22.00 -8.47 7.42
CA PRO A 201 -20.76 -8.41 8.16
C PRO A 201 -19.62 -9.05 7.37
N ILE A 202 -18.46 -8.40 7.29
CA ILE A 202 -17.22 -8.95 6.73
C ILE A 202 -16.15 -8.82 7.80
N LEU A 203 -15.51 -9.93 8.17
CA LEU A 203 -14.54 -9.98 9.27
C LEU A 203 -13.24 -10.68 8.84
N GLY A 204 -12.11 -9.99 9.02
CA GLY A 204 -10.79 -10.60 9.15
C GLY A 204 -9.75 -10.34 8.04
N SER A 205 -10.04 -9.57 6.98
CA SER A 205 -8.98 -9.07 6.09
C SER A 205 -9.44 -7.92 5.21
N ILE A 206 -8.67 -6.82 5.22
CA ILE A 206 -8.94 -5.60 4.44
C ILE A 206 -9.08 -5.94 2.95
N ARG A 207 -8.37 -6.99 2.48
CA ARG A 207 -8.49 -7.47 1.11
C ARG A 207 -9.91 -7.93 0.78
N THR A 208 -10.57 -8.61 1.71
CA THR A 208 -11.96 -9.06 1.56
C THR A 208 -12.92 -7.88 1.49
N ILE A 209 -12.73 -6.84 2.33
CA ILE A 209 -13.49 -5.60 2.22
C ILE A 209 -13.32 -5.02 0.82
N ARG A 210 -12.09 -4.83 0.36
CA ARG A 210 -11.80 -4.18 -0.93
C ARG A 210 -12.38 -4.95 -2.11
N ASP A 211 -12.26 -6.27 -2.11
CA ASP A 211 -12.86 -7.12 -3.14
C ASP A 211 -14.40 -6.97 -3.18
N PHE A 212 -15.03 -6.65 -2.05
CA PHE A 212 -16.46 -6.39 -1.95
C PHE A 212 -16.84 -4.94 -2.32
N THR A 213 -16.16 -3.95 -1.76
CA THR A 213 -16.56 -2.53 -1.89
C THR A 213 -16.03 -1.86 -3.16
N GLU A 214 -14.86 -2.28 -3.63
CA GLU A 214 -14.15 -1.64 -4.75
C GLU A 214 -13.96 -2.59 -5.93
N GLY A 215 -13.94 -3.89 -5.65
CA GLY A 215 -13.95 -4.95 -6.65
C GLY A 215 -15.36 -5.24 -7.16
N PRO A 216 -15.57 -6.40 -7.79
CA PRO A 216 -16.85 -6.80 -8.35
C PRO A 216 -17.82 -7.34 -7.28
N SER A 217 -17.77 -6.79 -6.06
CA SER A 217 -18.63 -7.17 -4.93
C SER A 217 -18.55 -8.64 -4.55
N LEU A 218 -17.31 -9.14 -4.42
CA LEU A 218 -17.03 -10.53 -4.12
C LEU A 218 -17.05 -10.81 -2.61
N LEU A 219 -17.90 -11.75 -2.20
CA LEU A 219 -17.84 -12.41 -0.90
C LEU A 219 -17.49 -13.88 -1.10
N ARG A 220 -16.46 -14.37 -0.41
CA ARG A 220 -16.06 -15.79 -0.49
C ARG A 220 -16.85 -16.60 0.53
N PRO A 221 -17.60 -17.65 0.12
CA PRO A 221 -18.39 -18.46 1.05
C PRO A 221 -17.56 -19.03 2.20
N SER A 222 -16.33 -19.51 1.93
CA SER A 222 -15.42 -20.03 2.96
C SER A 222 -15.04 -19.02 4.05
N ILE A 223 -15.15 -17.72 3.78
CA ILE A 223 -14.92 -16.65 4.74
C ILE A 223 -16.24 -16.22 5.37
N GLN A 224 -17.25 -15.97 4.54
CA GLN A 224 -18.54 -15.41 4.96
C GLN A 224 -19.36 -16.39 5.81
N ASP A 225 -19.32 -17.68 5.49
CA ASP A 225 -20.06 -18.73 6.22
C ASP A 225 -19.42 -19.11 7.56
N ALA A 226 -18.17 -18.70 7.79
CA ALA A 226 -17.49 -18.88 9.07
C ALA A 226 -17.94 -17.89 10.15
N ILE A 227 -18.66 -16.82 9.78
CA ILE A 227 -19.18 -15.83 10.74
C ILE A 227 -20.42 -16.41 11.43
N LYS A 228 -20.34 -16.57 12.75
CA LYS A 228 -21.45 -17.02 13.58
C LYS A 228 -22.30 -15.83 14.02
N PHE A 229 -23.58 -16.04 14.24
CA PHE A 229 -24.51 -15.05 14.82
C PHE A 229 -25.04 -15.62 16.13
N ALA A 230 -24.66 -15.02 17.25
CA ALA A 230 -24.98 -15.54 18.57
C ALA A 230 -25.56 -14.45 19.49
N GLU A 231 -26.64 -14.78 20.20
CA GLU A 231 -27.11 -14.02 21.35
C GLU A 231 -26.38 -14.52 22.59
N ILE A 232 -25.73 -13.63 23.33
CA ILE A 232 -24.85 -13.98 24.45
C ILE A 232 -25.41 -13.52 25.82
N GLY A 233 -26.73 -13.32 25.89
CA GLY A 233 -27.47 -12.93 27.09
C GLY A 233 -27.60 -11.40 27.26
N GLU A 234 -28.53 -10.97 28.11
CA GLU A 234 -28.73 -9.55 28.47
C GLU A 234 -28.97 -8.60 27.28
N GLY A 235 -29.56 -9.10 26.19
CA GLY A 235 -29.77 -8.32 24.97
C GLY A 235 -28.46 -7.99 24.23
N LYS A 236 -27.39 -8.75 24.44
CA LYS A 236 -26.11 -8.61 23.74
C LYS A 236 -26.00 -9.66 22.63
N ILE A 237 -25.47 -9.23 21.49
CA ILE A 237 -25.16 -10.11 20.35
C ILE A 237 -23.65 -10.17 20.09
N SER A 238 -23.19 -11.26 19.50
CA SER A 238 -21.81 -11.50 19.12
C SER A 238 -21.72 -12.15 17.74
N LEU A 239 -20.81 -11.64 16.93
CA LEU A 239 -20.45 -12.09 15.59
C LEU A 239 -18.97 -12.54 15.58
N PRO A 240 -18.64 -13.71 16.14
CA PRO A 240 -17.28 -14.24 16.08
C PRO A 240 -17.03 -14.97 14.76
N ARG A 241 -15.81 -14.86 14.24
CA ARG A 241 -15.30 -15.61 13.10
C ARG A 241 -13.92 -16.18 13.43
N LEU A 242 -13.82 -17.51 13.40
CA LEU A 242 -12.53 -18.20 13.42
C LEU A 242 -11.89 -18.12 12.03
N TRP A 243 -10.61 -17.76 11.99
CA TRP A 243 -9.86 -17.62 10.76
C TRP A 243 -9.42 -18.98 10.21
N LEU A 244 -8.84 -18.95 9.00
CA LEU A 244 -8.39 -20.16 8.31
C LEU A 244 -7.16 -20.81 8.96
N ASP A 245 -6.45 -20.08 9.83
CA ASP A 245 -5.37 -20.62 10.66
C ASP A 245 -5.88 -21.47 11.84
N ASN A 246 -7.20 -21.47 12.09
CA ASN A 246 -7.85 -22.18 13.18
C ASN A 246 -7.40 -21.74 14.59
N GLU A 247 -6.76 -20.57 14.72
CA GLU A 247 -6.26 -20.01 15.97
C GLU A 247 -6.78 -18.58 16.20
N THR A 248 -6.75 -17.75 15.15
CA THR A 248 -7.17 -16.35 15.24
C THR A 248 -8.69 -16.25 15.15
N THR A 249 -9.30 -15.52 16.07
CA THR A 249 -10.72 -15.21 16.08
C THR A 249 -10.93 -13.71 16.09
N THR A 250 -11.64 -13.19 15.09
CA THR A 250 -12.16 -11.81 15.11
C THR A 250 -13.58 -11.83 15.64
N THR A 251 -13.88 -10.93 16.58
CA THR A 251 -15.21 -10.82 17.19
C THR A 251 -15.71 -9.39 17.12
N LEU A 252 -16.93 -9.22 16.61
CA LEU A 252 -17.72 -8.00 16.77
C LEU A 252 -18.89 -8.29 17.71
N SER A 253 -19.19 -7.42 18.66
CA SER A 253 -20.39 -7.55 19.49
C SER A 253 -21.08 -6.22 19.69
N PHE A 254 -22.38 -6.25 19.96
CA PHE A 254 -23.21 -5.08 20.24
C PHE A 254 -24.05 -5.32 21.50
N ALA A 255 -24.18 -4.29 22.33
CA ALA A 255 -25.12 -4.26 23.45
C ALA A 255 -25.82 -2.88 23.51
N PRO A 256 -27.10 -2.81 23.88
CA PRO A 256 -27.78 -1.54 24.12
C PRO A 256 -27.06 -0.73 25.21
N ALA A 257 -26.74 0.53 24.93
CA ALA A 257 -26.08 1.42 25.91
C ALA A 257 -27.07 1.96 26.97
N SER A 258 -28.38 1.76 26.77
CA SER A 258 -29.45 2.13 27.69
C SER A 258 -30.58 1.11 27.61
N GLN A 259 -31.53 1.14 28.54
CA GLN A 259 -32.71 0.26 28.51
C GLN A 259 -33.68 0.54 27.34
N ASN A 260 -33.48 1.64 26.60
CA ASN A 260 -34.27 2.01 25.44
C ASN A 260 -33.52 1.63 24.15
N GLY A 261 -33.70 0.39 23.72
CA GLY A 261 -33.15 -0.14 22.48
C GLY A 261 -32.99 -1.66 22.58
N SER A 262 -33.42 -2.38 21.55
CA SER A 262 -33.28 -3.83 21.44
C SER A 262 -32.40 -4.19 20.26
N VAL A 263 -31.62 -5.26 20.42
CA VAL A 263 -30.84 -5.86 19.34
C VAL A 263 -31.11 -7.36 19.33
N GLU A 264 -31.45 -7.89 18.17
CA GLU A 264 -31.89 -9.27 17.99
C GLU A 264 -31.26 -9.88 16.74
N VAL A 265 -30.92 -11.17 16.82
CA VAL A 265 -30.48 -11.91 15.64
C VAL A 265 -31.72 -12.41 14.89
N ARG A 266 -31.78 -12.14 13.59
CA ARG A 266 -32.84 -12.63 12.69
C ARG A 266 -32.18 -13.34 11.52
N ASP A 267 -32.18 -14.67 11.56
CA ASP A 267 -31.46 -15.55 10.63
C ASP A 267 -29.94 -15.25 10.59
N ARG A 268 -29.48 -14.53 9.56
CA ARG A 268 -28.09 -14.07 9.36
C ARG A 268 -27.99 -12.55 9.26
N ALA A 269 -28.96 -11.85 9.84
CA ALA A 269 -28.99 -10.40 9.98
C ALA A 269 -29.15 -10.03 11.46
N VAL A 270 -28.86 -8.78 11.79
CA VAL A 270 -29.08 -8.24 13.14
C VAL A 270 -30.00 -7.04 13.04
N ALA A 271 -31.14 -7.09 13.74
CA ALA A 271 -32.08 -6.00 13.81
C ALA A 271 -31.79 -5.12 15.04
N PHE A 272 -31.86 -3.81 14.86
CA PHE A 272 -31.65 -2.81 15.90
C PHE A 272 -32.84 -1.87 15.92
N GLU A 273 -33.37 -1.57 17.11
CA GLU A 273 -34.20 -0.39 17.30
C GLU A 273 -33.36 0.90 17.22
N ALA A 274 -34.01 2.04 16.97
CA ALA A 274 -33.35 3.34 17.08
C ALA A 274 -32.79 3.53 18.49
N GLY A 275 -31.51 3.89 18.62
CA GLY A 275 -30.87 3.85 19.93
C GLY A 275 -29.36 4.04 19.86
N THR A 276 -28.71 3.94 21.02
CA THR A 276 -27.26 3.92 21.13
C THR A 276 -26.82 2.55 21.60
N TYR A 277 -25.81 1.98 20.95
CA TYR A 277 -25.30 0.63 21.21
C TYR A 277 -23.79 0.70 21.43
N SER A 278 -23.30 0.11 22.52
CA SER A 278 -21.87 -0.14 22.65
C SER A 278 -21.49 -1.26 21.69
N PHE A 279 -20.51 -1.04 20.83
CA PHE A 279 -19.89 -2.09 20.03
C PHE A 279 -18.50 -2.41 20.56
N ASN A 280 -18.10 -3.67 20.49
CA ASN A 280 -16.73 -4.11 20.74
C ASN A 280 -16.24 -4.89 19.52
N ALA A 281 -15.17 -4.41 18.91
CA ALA A 281 -14.48 -5.09 17.82
C ALA A 281 -13.09 -5.52 18.32
N SER A 282 -12.76 -6.80 18.20
CA SER A 282 -11.52 -7.34 18.76
C SER A 282 -11.02 -8.57 17.99
N PHE A 283 -9.74 -8.88 18.14
CA PHE A 283 -9.08 -10.04 17.55
C PHE A 283 -7.83 -10.46 18.34
N ASN A 284 -7.48 -11.74 18.31
CA ASN A 284 -6.27 -12.29 18.94
C ASN A 284 -5.17 -12.58 17.91
N TYR A 285 -4.38 -11.56 17.56
CA TYR A 285 -3.32 -11.65 16.56
C TYR A 285 -2.03 -10.97 17.05
N PRO A 286 -0.83 -11.38 16.60
CA PRO A 286 0.42 -10.70 16.94
C PRO A 286 0.40 -9.23 16.50
N GLN A 287 0.64 -8.31 17.44
CA GLN A 287 0.57 -6.87 17.19
C GLN A 287 1.89 -6.31 16.66
N LEU A 288 1.79 -5.21 15.91
CA LEU A 288 2.96 -4.48 15.43
C LEU A 288 3.44 -3.51 16.52
N GLU A 289 4.75 -3.31 16.60
CA GLU A 289 5.35 -2.32 17.48
C GLU A 289 5.36 -0.96 16.79
N GLN A 290 4.51 -0.06 17.29
CA GLN A 290 4.36 1.28 16.74
C GLN A 290 5.53 2.18 17.10
N LEU A 291 6.00 2.98 16.15
CA LEU A 291 6.97 4.04 16.40
C LEU A 291 6.25 5.31 16.88
N SER A 292 6.78 5.94 17.92
CA SER A 292 6.31 7.26 18.37
C SER A 292 6.65 8.36 17.36
N PRO A 293 5.94 9.50 17.37
CA PRO A 293 6.31 10.66 16.54
C PRO A 293 7.78 11.07 16.72
N GLN A 294 8.31 10.97 17.95
CA GLN A 294 9.67 11.32 18.30
C GLN A 294 10.69 10.35 17.67
N GLU A 295 10.33 9.08 17.52
CA GLU A 295 11.14 8.07 16.84
C GLU A 295 11.06 8.20 15.32
N VAL A 296 9.92 8.66 14.77
CA VAL A 296 9.74 8.85 13.32
C VAL A 296 10.43 10.12 12.82
N LEU A 297 10.36 11.23 13.56
CA LEU A 297 10.91 12.52 13.14
C LEU A 297 12.36 12.71 13.61
N ASN A 298 13.18 13.39 12.81
CA ASN A 298 14.52 13.78 13.25
C ASN A 298 14.46 14.90 14.31
N GLN A 299 15.59 15.14 14.99
CA GLN A 299 15.66 16.11 16.09
C GLN A 299 15.31 17.55 15.67
N HIS A 300 15.60 17.93 14.41
CA HIS A 300 15.32 19.27 13.89
C HIS A 300 13.85 19.47 13.51
N SER A 301 13.12 18.38 13.27
CA SER A 301 11.72 18.39 12.86
C SER A 301 10.73 18.12 14.00
N GLN A 302 11.21 17.95 15.23
CA GLN A 302 10.36 17.70 16.42
C GLN A 302 9.33 18.83 16.65
N SER A 303 9.64 20.08 16.28
CA SER A 303 8.70 21.19 16.42
C SER A 303 7.40 21.00 15.61
N LEU A 304 7.45 20.22 14.52
CA LEU A 304 6.28 19.89 13.70
C LEU A 304 5.19 19.19 14.52
N MET A 305 5.57 18.45 15.57
CA MET A 305 4.62 17.79 16.46
C MET A 305 3.69 18.75 17.19
N SER A 306 4.22 19.91 17.57
CA SER A 306 3.44 20.96 18.22
C SER A 306 2.69 21.86 17.22
N GLN A 307 3.21 21.98 15.99
CA GLN A 307 2.68 22.88 14.97
C GLN A 307 1.52 22.26 14.18
N TYR A 308 1.58 20.95 13.94
CA TYR A 308 0.61 20.19 13.16
C TYR A 308 0.15 18.97 13.95
N LEU A 309 -0.54 19.19 15.07
CA LEU A 309 -0.89 18.14 16.02
C LEU A 309 -1.56 16.93 15.33
N ASP A 310 -2.54 17.19 14.45
CA ASP A 310 -3.28 16.14 13.73
C ASP A 310 -2.40 15.37 12.72
N GLN A 311 -1.43 16.03 12.09
CA GLN A 311 -0.51 15.39 11.12
C GLN A 311 0.62 14.64 11.82
N ALA A 312 1.10 15.19 12.93
CA ALA A 312 2.13 14.57 13.75
C ALA A 312 1.63 13.40 14.59
N GLN A 313 0.30 13.23 14.68
CA GLN A 313 -0.38 12.04 15.20
C GLN A 313 -0.67 10.97 14.13
N SER A 314 -0.09 11.11 12.94
CA SER A 314 0.04 10.03 11.94
C SER A 314 0.99 8.83 12.26
N PRO A 315 1.65 8.64 13.44
CA PRO A 315 2.44 7.44 13.70
C PRO A 315 1.62 6.16 13.71
N SER A 316 0.28 6.22 13.65
CA SER A 316 -0.58 5.06 13.38
C SER A 316 -0.24 4.32 12.07
N LEU A 317 0.61 4.92 11.22
CA LEU A 317 1.09 4.30 9.99
C LEU A 317 2.56 3.84 10.05
N SER A 318 3.26 4.07 11.15
CA SER A 318 4.69 3.78 11.30
C SER A 318 4.99 2.77 12.39
N TYR A 319 5.62 1.66 12.02
CA TYR A 319 5.98 0.55 12.88
C TYR A 319 7.44 0.18 12.70
N SER A 320 8.05 -0.40 13.74
CA SER A 320 9.47 -0.78 13.72
C SER A 320 9.81 -1.71 12.55
N ASN A 321 8.85 -2.53 12.15
CA ASN A 321 8.94 -3.49 11.06
C ASN A 321 8.00 -3.26 9.86
N LYS A 322 7.25 -2.14 9.83
CA LYS A 322 6.35 -1.83 8.69
C LYS A 322 6.03 -0.34 8.58
N LEU A 323 6.21 0.26 7.40
CA LEU A 323 5.53 1.52 7.04
C LEU A 323 4.32 1.16 6.19
N LEU A 324 3.16 1.65 6.59
CA LEU A 324 1.94 1.43 5.82
C LEU A 324 1.89 2.40 4.64
N ALA A 325 1.51 1.89 3.47
CA ALA A 325 1.26 2.70 2.27
C ALA A 325 0.07 3.65 2.46
N GLY A 326 -0.85 3.33 3.37
CA GLY A 326 -1.91 4.22 3.78
C GLY A 326 -2.67 3.70 4.99
N ALA A 327 -3.81 4.34 5.26
CA ALA A 327 -4.74 3.97 6.31
C ALA A 327 -5.49 2.65 5.98
N TRP A 328 -6.67 2.40 6.56
CA TRP A 328 -7.39 1.11 6.49
C TRP A 328 -7.39 0.43 5.11
N ARG A 329 -7.51 1.19 4.02
CA ARG A 329 -7.57 0.66 2.64
C ARG A 329 -6.24 0.01 2.19
N PHE A 330 -5.11 0.43 2.76
CA PHE A 330 -3.77 0.02 2.37
C PHE A 330 -2.87 -0.23 3.60
N LEU A 331 -3.33 -1.06 4.55
CA LEU A 331 -2.52 -1.54 5.68
C LEU A 331 -1.46 -2.57 5.24
N THR A 332 -0.76 -2.28 4.16
CA THR A 332 0.32 -3.05 3.53
C THR A 332 1.40 -2.07 3.07
N TYR A 333 2.48 -2.56 2.48
CA TYR A 333 3.49 -1.72 1.84
C TYR A 333 3.51 -1.98 0.33
N PHE A 334 3.91 -0.96 -0.43
CA PHE A 334 4.29 -1.07 -1.83
C PHE A 334 5.71 -0.52 -1.96
N GLY A 335 6.61 -1.26 -2.62
CA GLY A 335 8.02 -0.85 -2.73
C GLY A 335 8.17 0.55 -3.32
N ARG A 336 7.43 0.81 -4.41
CA ARG A 336 7.34 2.13 -5.06
C ARG A 336 6.88 3.22 -4.09
N ASP A 337 5.70 3.08 -3.49
CA ASP A 337 5.11 4.10 -2.62
C ASP A 337 6.04 4.38 -1.43
N SER A 338 6.65 3.34 -0.86
CA SER A 338 7.62 3.47 0.21
C SER A 338 8.84 4.30 -0.22
N MET A 339 9.40 4.04 -1.41
CA MET A 339 10.53 4.82 -1.93
C MET A 339 10.15 6.27 -2.22
N ILE A 340 8.98 6.52 -2.81
CA ILE A 340 8.48 7.89 -3.06
C ILE A 340 8.33 8.63 -1.72
N THR A 341 7.67 8.02 -0.73
CA THR A 341 7.50 8.60 0.61
C THR A 341 8.86 8.88 1.25
N MET A 342 9.82 7.97 1.16
CA MET A 342 11.16 8.17 1.72
C MET A 342 11.89 9.34 1.08
N LEU A 343 11.83 9.48 -0.25
CA LEU A 343 12.46 10.58 -0.96
C LEU A 343 11.80 11.93 -0.62
N LEU A 344 10.47 11.97 -0.51
CA LEU A 344 9.73 13.20 -0.19
C LEU A 344 9.91 13.62 1.28
N MET A 345 9.99 12.66 2.20
CA MET A 345 10.03 12.90 3.63
C MET A 345 11.43 12.83 4.24
N GLU A 346 12.48 12.55 3.44
CA GLU A 346 13.88 12.48 3.90
C GLU A 346 14.29 13.66 4.81
N PRO A 347 13.91 14.93 4.53
CA PRO A 347 14.32 16.06 5.37
C PRO A 347 13.75 16.04 6.80
N VAL A 348 12.68 15.29 7.05
CA VAL A 348 11.98 15.25 8.34
C VAL A 348 12.07 13.91 9.05
N LEU A 349 12.36 12.82 8.32
CA LEU A 349 12.46 11.49 8.90
C LEU A 349 13.74 11.30 9.72
N SER A 350 13.62 10.52 10.79
CA SER A 350 14.76 10.06 11.59
C SER A 350 15.55 8.97 10.85
N THR A 351 16.77 8.71 11.34
CA THR A 351 17.67 7.67 10.80
C THR A 351 17.93 6.54 11.83
N GLY A 352 16.91 5.72 12.09
CA GLY A 352 16.98 4.58 13.02
C GLY A 352 17.53 3.27 12.44
N GLU A 353 17.87 2.34 13.33
CA GLU A 353 17.91 0.91 13.06
C GLU A 353 16.49 0.37 13.25
N GLY A 354 15.93 -0.25 12.23
CA GLY A 354 14.75 -1.09 12.39
C GLY A 354 15.00 -2.40 11.66
N GLU A 355 14.16 -3.39 11.89
CA GLU A 355 14.20 -4.64 11.16
C GLU A 355 12.88 -4.77 10.40
N HIS A 356 12.95 -5.00 9.09
CA HIS A 356 11.77 -5.36 8.31
C HIS A 356 11.76 -6.87 8.12
N HIS A 357 10.75 -7.52 8.69
CA HIS A 357 10.46 -8.94 8.47
C HIS A 357 9.27 -9.04 7.53
N ILE A 358 9.52 -9.55 6.31
CA ILE A 358 8.48 -9.73 5.29
C ILE A 358 7.85 -11.11 5.48
N HIS A 359 6.76 -11.20 6.23
CA HIS A 359 6.05 -12.47 6.33
C HIS A 359 5.11 -12.68 5.12
N CYS A 360 5.37 -13.75 4.37
CA CYS A 360 4.48 -14.34 3.35
C CYS A 360 3.97 -13.35 2.29
N SER A 361 4.86 -12.87 1.42
CA SER A 361 4.50 -11.96 0.33
C SER A 361 4.24 -12.67 -0.99
N ALA A 362 3.15 -12.28 -1.66
CA ALA A 362 3.01 -12.45 -3.09
C ALA A 362 3.62 -11.22 -3.78
N TYR A 363 4.55 -11.44 -4.71
CA TYR A 363 5.23 -10.36 -5.43
C TYR A 363 4.59 -10.14 -6.80
N ASP A 364 4.23 -8.89 -7.11
CA ASP A 364 3.76 -8.45 -8.43
C ASP A 364 4.77 -7.45 -9.00
N TYR A 365 5.32 -7.77 -10.17
CA TYR A 365 6.45 -7.05 -10.77
C TYR A 365 6.07 -6.22 -12.01
N LYS A 366 4.78 -6.05 -12.32
CA LYS A 366 4.35 -5.27 -13.50
C LYS A 366 4.77 -3.79 -13.48
N MET A 367 5.11 -3.27 -12.31
CA MET A 367 5.51 -1.87 -12.10
C MET A 367 6.91 -1.56 -12.62
N ILE A 368 6.99 -0.98 -13.82
CA ILE A 368 8.25 -0.63 -14.48
C ILE A 368 8.99 0.50 -13.77
N ASN A 369 8.28 1.39 -13.08
CA ASN A 369 8.89 2.57 -12.44
C ASN A 369 9.64 2.24 -11.15
N THR A 370 9.30 1.13 -10.47
CA THR A 370 9.91 0.73 -9.20
C THR A 370 11.43 0.59 -9.32
N ASP A 371 11.91 0.06 -10.44
CA ASP A 371 13.33 -0.14 -10.69
C ASP A 371 14.12 1.18 -10.61
N TYR A 372 13.57 2.27 -11.15
CA TYR A 372 14.23 3.57 -11.32
C TYR A 372 14.21 4.47 -10.08
N PHE A 373 13.46 4.11 -9.03
CA PHE A 373 13.53 4.85 -7.76
C PHE A 373 14.71 4.39 -6.90
N LEU A 374 15.14 3.13 -7.07
CA LEU A 374 16.07 2.50 -6.16
C LEU A 374 17.46 3.15 -6.21
N PRO A 375 18.15 3.28 -7.36
CA PRO A 375 19.43 3.98 -7.43
C PRO A 375 19.38 5.41 -6.90
N VAL A 376 18.31 6.16 -7.18
CA VAL A 376 18.13 7.52 -6.64
C VAL A 376 18.09 7.49 -5.11
N LEU A 377 17.32 6.58 -4.51
CA LEU A 377 17.25 6.41 -3.07
C LEU A 377 18.59 5.95 -2.46
N LEU A 378 19.34 5.08 -3.15
CA LEU A 378 20.67 4.64 -2.72
C LEU A 378 21.67 5.81 -2.69
N VAL A 379 21.65 6.71 -3.68
CA VAL A 379 22.49 7.92 -3.66
C VAL A 379 22.09 8.81 -2.48
N ASP A 380 20.81 9.06 -2.32
CA ASP A 380 20.31 9.97 -1.28
C ASP A 380 20.73 9.48 0.12
N TYR A 381 20.53 8.19 0.40
CA TYR A 381 20.89 7.63 1.69
C TYR A 381 22.37 7.29 1.84
N PHE A 382 22.98 6.55 0.91
CA PHE A 382 24.34 6.04 1.10
C PHE A 382 25.44 6.97 0.62
N ILE A 383 25.13 8.02 -0.15
CA ILE A 383 26.12 9.01 -0.58
C ILE A 383 25.88 10.36 0.09
N LYS A 384 24.67 10.91 0.10
CA LYS A 384 24.42 12.27 0.63
C LYS A 384 24.24 12.29 2.15
N ASN A 385 23.59 11.28 2.71
CA ASN A 385 23.34 11.20 4.15
C ASN A 385 24.54 10.64 4.95
N ALA A 386 24.98 11.35 6.00
CA ALA A 386 26.15 10.97 6.79
C ALA A 386 25.96 9.65 7.57
N VAL A 387 24.77 9.42 8.12
CA VAL A 387 24.44 8.18 8.84
C VAL A 387 24.39 7.02 7.86
N GLY A 388 23.73 7.19 6.71
CA GLY A 388 23.68 6.17 5.67
C GLY A 388 25.07 5.79 5.16
N ARG A 389 25.94 6.77 4.85
CA ARG A 389 27.35 6.53 4.47
C ARG A 389 28.07 5.59 5.43
N SER A 390 27.93 5.81 6.75
CA SER A 390 28.60 4.98 7.77
C SER A 390 28.07 3.54 7.82
N ARG A 391 26.84 3.31 7.38
CA ARG A 391 26.14 2.01 7.42
C ARG A 391 26.21 1.24 6.10
N ALA A 392 26.66 1.88 5.01
CA ALA A 392 26.59 1.32 3.66
C ALA A 392 27.29 -0.03 3.52
N SER A 393 28.52 -0.16 4.02
CA SER A 393 29.32 -1.39 3.85
C SER A 393 28.68 -2.61 4.51
N GLU A 394 28.27 -2.49 5.77
CA GLU A 394 27.63 -3.58 6.50
C GLU A 394 26.28 -3.92 5.86
N PHE A 395 25.48 -2.91 5.56
CA PHE A 395 24.18 -3.07 4.95
C PHE A 395 24.23 -3.82 3.62
N LEU A 396 25.11 -3.39 2.71
CA LEU A 396 25.24 -3.99 1.38
C LEU A 396 25.78 -5.43 1.43
N SER A 397 26.42 -5.82 2.53
CA SER A 397 26.90 -7.19 2.75
C SER A 397 25.81 -8.16 3.25
N LYS A 398 24.65 -7.63 3.69
CA LYS A 398 23.52 -8.46 4.12
C LYS A 398 22.99 -9.29 2.95
N ARG A 399 22.60 -10.53 3.25
CA ARG A 399 22.05 -11.47 2.28
C ARG A 399 20.53 -11.44 2.31
N ALA A 400 19.91 -11.52 1.13
CA ALA A 400 18.47 -11.64 1.03
C ALA A 400 17.99 -13.02 1.48
N THR A 401 16.95 -13.02 2.32
CA THR A 401 16.34 -14.21 2.93
C THR A 401 14.91 -14.45 2.47
N GLU A 402 14.22 -13.40 2.03
CA GLU A 402 12.76 -13.40 1.84
C GLU A 402 12.31 -13.92 0.48
N ASN A 403 12.88 -13.38 -0.61
CA ASN A 403 12.52 -13.78 -1.96
C ASN A 403 13.37 -14.98 -2.40
N PRO A 404 12.78 -16.15 -2.68
CA PRO A 404 13.52 -17.35 -3.09
C PRO A 404 14.37 -17.14 -4.34
N ALA A 405 13.95 -16.29 -5.28
CA ALA A 405 14.70 -16.00 -6.50
C ALA A 405 16.00 -15.21 -6.24
N ASN A 406 16.09 -14.55 -5.09
CA ASN A 406 17.21 -13.70 -4.69
C ASN A 406 17.99 -14.29 -3.51
N TYR A 407 17.65 -15.51 -3.08
CA TYR A 407 18.19 -16.10 -1.86
C TYR A 407 19.72 -16.14 -1.88
N GLU A 408 20.33 -15.77 -0.76
CA GLU A 408 21.79 -15.66 -0.57
C GLU A 408 22.51 -14.57 -1.38
N LEU A 409 21.84 -13.87 -2.31
CA LEU A 409 22.43 -12.70 -2.95
C LEU A 409 22.58 -11.58 -1.93
N THR A 410 23.74 -10.93 -1.97
CA THR A 410 23.97 -9.73 -1.16
C THR A 410 23.17 -8.56 -1.70
N TYR A 411 22.79 -7.63 -0.83
CA TYR A 411 22.14 -6.37 -1.21
C TYR A 411 22.95 -5.56 -2.23
N ARG A 412 24.29 -5.67 -2.18
CA ARG A 412 25.18 -5.13 -3.21
C ARG A 412 24.94 -5.75 -4.59
N GLN A 413 24.88 -7.08 -4.66
CA GLN A 413 24.64 -7.80 -5.92
C GLN A 413 23.25 -7.49 -6.47
N LEU A 414 22.26 -7.34 -5.59
CA LEU A 414 20.91 -6.93 -5.97
C LEU A 414 20.91 -5.51 -6.58
N ALA A 415 21.56 -4.55 -5.93
CA ALA A 415 21.72 -3.20 -6.47
C ALA A 415 22.43 -3.19 -7.83
N LEU A 416 23.47 -4.03 -8.00
CA LEU A 416 24.17 -4.18 -9.27
C LEU A 416 23.25 -4.75 -10.37
N LEU A 417 22.51 -5.82 -10.10
CA LEU A 417 21.57 -6.42 -11.07
C LEU A 417 20.49 -5.43 -11.52
N ASN A 418 19.99 -4.60 -10.61
CA ASN A 418 19.05 -3.54 -10.94
C ASN A 418 19.69 -2.46 -11.83
N ALA A 419 20.92 -2.02 -11.50
CA ALA A 419 21.65 -1.06 -12.33
C ALA A 419 21.98 -1.61 -13.74
N GLU A 420 22.40 -2.88 -13.86
CA GLU A 420 22.62 -3.55 -15.15
C GLU A 420 21.35 -3.56 -16.01
N LYS A 421 20.20 -3.88 -15.41
CA LYS A 421 18.90 -3.85 -16.09
C LYS A 421 18.59 -2.46 -16.63
N ILE A 422 18.80 -1.41 -15.84
CA ILE A 422 18.50 -0.03 -16.23
C ILE A 422 19.48 0.46 -17.31
N MET A 423 20.78 0.19 -17.16
CA MET A 423 21.79 0.52 -18.17
C MET A 423 21.49 -0.16 -19.51
N ASN A 424 21.08 -1.43 -19.50
CA ASN A 424 20.72 -2.16 -20.71
C ASN A 424 19.41 -1.64 -21.35
N ALA A 425 18.38 -1.38 -20.55
CA ALA A 425 17.10 -0.89 -21.05
C ALA A 425 17.19 0.53 -21.62
N SER A 426 18.07 1.37 -21.08
CA SER A 426 18.22 2.77 -21.46
C SER A 426 19.20 3.01 -22.62
N ALA A 427 20.10 2.06 -22.88
CA ALA A 427 21.13 2.18 -23.91
C ALA A 427 20.59 2.41 -25.33
N PRO A 428 19.53 1.73 -25.83
CA PRO A 428 19.04 1.95 -27.19
C PRO A 428 18.60 3.38 -27.49
N PHE A 429 18.07 4.09 -26.49
CA PHE A 429 17.70 5.50 -26.66
C PHE A 429 18.92 6.42 -26.64
N ALA A 430 19.99 6.03 -25.94
CA ALA A 430 21.17 6.85 -25.74
C ALA A 430 22.20 6.78 -26.89
N VAL A 431 22.14 5.76 -27.76
CA VAL A 431 23.05 5.66 -28.92
C VAL A 431 22.73 6.72 -29.99
N SER A 432 23.71 7.04 -30.82
CA SER A 432 23.52 8.01 -31.91
C SER A 432 22.42 7.55 -32.87
N GLY A 433 21.40 8.39 -33.08
CA GLY A 433 20.22 8.06 -33.89
C GLY A 433 19.20 7.15 -33.20
N GLY A 434 19.42 6.82 -31.92
CA GLY A 434 18.56 5.97 -31.11
C GLY A 434 17.39 6.69 -30.45
N GLN A 435 17.31 8.02 -30.54
CA GLN A 435 16.26 8.85 -29.92
C GLN A 435 14.93 8.72 -30.67
N THR A 436 14.34 7.52 -30.66
CA THR A 436 13.08 7.19 -31.32
C THR A 436 12.03 6.73 -30.30
N LYS A 437 10.76 6.76 -30.69
CA LYS A 437 9.64 6.34 -29.83
C LYS A 437 9.78 4.88 -29.38
N GLU A 438 10.28 4.02 -30.26
CA GLU A 438 10.44 2.59 -30.02
C GLU A 438 11.47 2.30 -28.91
N ASN A 439 12.47 3.17 -28.76
CA ASN A 439 13.53 3.02 -27.77
C ASN A 439 13.21 3.69 -26.42
N LEU A 440 12.05 4.34 -26.29
CA LEU A 440 11.53 4.76 -24.98
C LEU A 440 11.22 3.53 -24.11
N ILE A 441 11.00 3.72 -22.82
CA ILE A 441 10.54 2.68 -21.89
C ILE A 441 9.02 2.52 -22.01
N HIS A 442 8.59 1.30 -22.32
CA HIS A 442 7.19 0.91 -22.45
C HIS A 442 6.73 0.14 -21.22
N LEU A 443 5.43 0.13 -20.97
CA LEU A 443 4.81 -0.88 -20.11
C LEU A 443 5.14 -2.27 -20.65
N ARG A 444 5.23 -3.24 -19.74
CA ARG A 444 5.45 -4.64 -20.11
C ARG A 444 4.36 -5.13 -21.07
N GLU A 445 4.70 -6.10 -21.90
CA GLU A 445 3.71 -6.68 -22.81
C GLU A 445 2.53 -7.25 -22.03
N ASP A 446 1.33 -7.10 -22.60
CA ASP A 446 0.05 -7.51 -22.00
C ASP A 446 -0.35 -6.83 -20.67
N GLU A 447 0.49 -5.94 -20.11
CA GLU A 447 0.15 -5.17 -18.92
C GLU A 447 -0.56 -3.86 -19.27
N ILE A 448 -1.66 -3.59 -18.58
CA ILE A 448 -2.49 -2.38 -18.76
C ILE A 448 -2.25 -1.32 -17.66
N VAL A 449 -1.37 -1.65 -16.71
CA VAL A 449 -0.88 -0.79 -15.63
C VAL A 449 0.62 -1.06 -15.47
N GLY A 450 1.37 -0.11 -14.91
CA GLY A 450 2.79 -0.36 -14.63
C GLY A 450 3.58 0.84 -14.13
N GLU A 451 2.91 1.92 -13.73
CA GLU A 451 3.57 3.08 -13.12
C GLU A 451 2.80 3.55 -11.87
N TRP A 452 3.20 4.69 -11.30
CA TRP A 452 2.77 5.17 -10.00
C TRP A 452 1.26 5.43 -9.87
N ARG A 453 0.55 5.72 -10.98
CA ARG A 453 -0.92 5.89 -10.94
C ARG A 453 -1.66 4.59 -10.70
N ASP A 454 -1.02 3.43 -10.96
CA ASP A 454 -1.50 2.09 -10.62
C ASP A 454 -3.00 1.86 -10.92
N SER A 455 -3.43 2.32 -12.09
CA SER A 455 -4.85 2.36 -12.46
C SER A 455 -5.03 2.02 -13.93
N THR A 456 -5.98 1.13 -14.22
CA THR A 456 -6.31 0.65 -15.57
C THR A 456 -6.49 1.77 -16.59
N TYR A 457 -7.06 2.90 -16.17
CA TYR A 457 -7.31 4.05 -17.02
C TYR A 457 -6.43 5.25 -16.68
N GLY A 458 -5.50 5.08 -15.72
CA GLY A 458 -4.63 6.14 -15.22
C GLY A 458 -3.81 6.81 -16.32
N LEU A 459 -3.42 6.06 -17.36
CA LEU A 459 -2.67 6.55 -18.53
C LEU A 459 -3.56 6.76 -19.78
N GLY A 460 -4.89 6.67 -19.67
CA GLY A 460 -5.77 6.71 -20.84
C GLY A 460 -5.51 5.57 -21.84
N GLY A 461 -4.98 4.44 -21.36
CA GLY A 461 -4.53 3.30 -22.17
C GLY A 461 -3.15 3.46 -22.80
N GLY A 462 -2.42 4.54 -22.50
CA GLY A 462 -1.07 4.76 -23.01
C GLY A 462 -0.08 3.68 -22.56
N ARG A 463 0.84 3.30 -23.44
CA ARG A 463 1.86 2.27 -23.20
C ARG A 463 3.25 2.84 -22.93
N ILE A 464 3.47 4.13 -23.20
CA ILE A 464 4.76 4.81 -23.00
C ILE A 464 4.56 5.99 -22.04
N PRO A 465 4.81 5.83 -20.73
CA PRO A 465 4.49 6.85 -19.73
C PRO A 465 5.44 8.05 -19.76
N TYR A 466 4.91 9.27 -19.60
CA TYR A 466 5.71 10.50 -19.49
C TYR A 466 6.71 10.44 -18.33
N ASN A 467 6.21 10.22 -17.11
CA ASN A 467 6.99 10.28 -15.87
C ASN A 467 8.21 9.35 -15.87
N VAL A 468 8.08 8.13 -16.40
CA VAL A 468 9.19 7.17 -16.45
C VAL A 468 10.26 7.68 -17.40
N ASN A 469 9.87 8.08 -18.61
CA ASN A 469 10.79 8.43 -19.69
C ASN A 469 11.44 9.79 -19.53
N THR A 470 10.72 10.77 -18.99
CA THR A 470 11.18 12.17 -18.91
C THR A 470 11.69 12.56 -17.54
N ALA A 471 11.43 11.78 -16.48
CA ALA A 471 11.91 12.10 -15.13
C ALA A 471 12.74 10.95 -14.53
N LEU A 472 12.19 9.74 -14.45
CA LEU A 472 12.82 8.67 -13.68
C LEU A 472 14.06 8.08 -14.36
N VAL A 473 13.98 7.72 -15.65
CA VAL A 473 15.13 7.18 -16.39
C VAL A 473 16.36 8.10 -16.33
N PRO A 474 16.28 9.40 -16.69
CA PRO A 474 17.44 10.27 -16.61
C PRO A 474 17.96 10.45 -15.17
N ALA A 475 17.08 10.60 -14.18
CA ALA A 475 17.47 10.74 -12.78
C ALA A 475 18.21 9.50 -12.25
N ASP A 476 17.71 8.33 -12.61
CA ASP A 476 18.31 7.06 -12.26
C ASP A 476 19.69 6.88 -12.88
N LEU A 477 19.84 7.23 -14.16
CA LEU A 477 21.14 7.19 -14.85
C LEU A 477 22.16 8.14 -14.22
N ARG A 478 21.74 9.33 -13.78
CA ARG A 478 22.59 10.21 -12.97
C ARG A 478 22.99 9.53 -11.65
N ALA A 479 22.05 8.85 -11.00
CA ALA A 479 22.27 8.15 -9.75
C ALA A 479 23.24 6.95 -9.90
N ILE A 480 23.08 6.13 -10.95
CA ILE A 480 24.01 5.05 -11.30
C ILE A 480 25.42 5.61 -11.53
N GLY A 481 25.54 6.74 -12.23
CA GLY A 481 26.83 7.42 -12.42
C GLY A 481 27.50 7.81 -11.09
N ALA A 482 26.73 8.38 -10.15
CA ALA A 482 27.22 8.73 -8.82
C ALA A 482 27.58 7.51 -7.96
N LEU A 483 26.79 6.42 -8.03
CA LEU A 483 27.07 5.16 -7.34
C LEU A 483 28.35 4.50 -7.88
N ALA A 484 28.53 4.48 -9.20
CA ALA A 484 29.75 3.96 -9.82
C ALA A 484 30.99 4.77 -9.41
N GLU A 485 30.89 6.11 -9.40
CA GLU A 485 31.95 6.99 -8.90
C GLU A 485 32.32 6.71 -7.43
N ALA A 486 31.31 6.42 -6.60
CA ALA A 486 31.48 6.05 -5.20
C ALA A 486 31.95 4.60 -4.98
N GLY A 487 32.19 3.83 -6.05
CA GLY A 487 32.69 2.45 -5.98
C GLY A 487 31.65 1.39 -5.61
N PHE A 488 30.34 1.67 -5.80
CA PHE A 488 29.28 0.69 -5.58
C PHE A 488 29.28 -0.42 -6.64
N PHE A 489 29.86 -0.16 -7.83
CA PHE A 489 29.93 -1.10 -8.96
C PHE A 489 31.38 -1.23 -9.50
N PRO A 490 32.33 -1.83 -8.77
CA PRO A 490 33.71 -2.04 -9.17
C PRO A 490 33.85 -2.93 -10.42
N GLU A 491 32.81 -3.70 -10.73
CA GLU A 491 32.67 -4.47 -11.97
C GLU A 491 32.45 -3.54 -13.19
N HIS A 492 31.91 -2.33 -12.96
CA HIS A 492 31.55 -1.33 -13.98
C HIS A 492 32.03 0.09 -13.63
N PRO A 493 33.34 0.33 -13.44
CA PRO A 493 33.85 1.66 -13.11
C PRO A 493 33.58 2.69 -14.21
N GLU A 494 33.41 2.24 -15.47
CA GLU A 494 33.09 3.08 -16.62
C GLU A 494 31.70 3.73 -16.53
N TRP A 495 30.78 3.16 -15.74
CA TRP A 495 29.42 3.69 -15.61
C TRP A 495 29.36 5.08 -14.99
N ASN A 496 30.39 5.52 -14.26
CA ASN A 496 30.47 6.91 -13.82
C ASN A 496 30.27 7.87 -15.00
N GLN A 497 30.98 7.65 -16.11
CA GLN A 497 30.85 8.49 -17.29
C GLN A 497 29.72 8.03 -18.22
N THR A 498 29.59 6.72 -18.47
CA THR A 498 28.62 6.20 -19.44
C THR A 498 27.18 6.49 -19.02
N ALA A 499 26.84 6.28 -17.75
CA ALA A 499 25.48 6.55 -17.26
C ALA A 499 25.17 8.05 -17.27
N ARG A 500 26.13 8.92 -16.91
CA ARG A 500 25.97 10.39 -17.03
C ARG A 500 25.75 10.84 -18.47
N ASN A 501 26.43 10.22 -19.44
CA ASN A 501 26.23 10.50 -20.86
C ASN A 501 24.83 10.06 -21.32
N TYR A 502 24.39 8.87 -20.90
CA TYR A 502 23.03 8.40 -21.21
C TYR A 502 22.00 9.36 -20.61
N ALA A 503 22.14 9.71 -19.32
CA ALA A 503 21.26 10.65 -18.65
C ALA A 503 21.11 11.96 -19.44
N GLN A 504 22.22 12.54 -19.90
CA GLN A 504 22.19 13.77 -20.71
C GLN A 504 21.36 13.60 -21.99
N VAL A 505 21.57 12.50 -22.74
CA VAL A 505 20.81 12.24 -23.97
C VAL A 505 19.31 12.09 -23.67
N TRP A 506 18.95 11.39 -22.60
CA TRP A 506 17.56 11.24 -22.15
C TRP A 506 16.95 12.59 -21.73
N GLU A 507 17.68 13.41 -20.97
CA GLU A 507 17.24 14.75 -20.53
C GLU A 507 16.95 15.67 -21.71
N ASP A 508 17.82 15.65 -22.72
CA ASP A 508 17.77 16.53 -23.90
C ASP A 508 16.72 16.08 -24.93
N ASN A 509 16.46 14.76 -25.05
CA ASN A 509 15.71 14.21 -26.18
C ASN A 509 14.42 13.48 -25.83
N SER A 510 14.10 13.19 -24.56
CA SER A 510 12.85 12.48 -24.23
C SER A 510 11.60 13.38 -24.24
N LEU A 511 11.75 14.66 -23.88
CA LEU A 511 10.63 15.53 -23.55
C LEU A 511 9.74 15.87 -24.76
N HIS A 512 10.35 16.09 -25.93
CA HIS A 512 9.64 16.54 -27.13
C HIS A 512 8.59 15.54 -27.65
N PHE A 513 8.74 14.24 -27.33
CA PHE A 513 7.75 13.21 -27.70
C PHE A 513 6.38 13.46 -27.09
N PHE A 514 6.33 14.17 -25.96
CA PHE A 514 5.12 14.40 -25.18
C PHE A 514 4.57 15.82 -25.34
N GLU A 515 5.20 16.67 -26.16
CA GLU A 515 4.74 18.05 -26.34
C GLU A 515 3.36 18.13 -26.99
N VAL A 516 2.45 18.82 -26.31
CA VAL A 516 1.14 19.20 -26.83
C VAL A 516 1.10 20.71 -26.91
N ASN A 517 0.68 21.24 -28.05
CA ASN A 517 0.32 22.65 -28.18
C ASN A 517 -1.06 22.76 -28.80
N VAL A 518 -2.06 23.10 -27.98
CA VAL A 518 -3.44 23.28 -28.45
C VAL A 518 -3.63 24.73 -28.90
N PRO A 519 -3.95 25.01 -30.18
CA PRO A 519 -4.24 26.36 -30.65
C PRO A 519 -5.37 26.99 -29.85
N GLN A 520 -5.32 28.31 -29.64
CA GLN A 520 -6.30 29.05 -28.84
C GLN A 520 -7.75 28.73 -29.24
N SER A 521 -8.07 28.72 -30.54
CA SER A 521 -9.41 28.44 -31.03
C SER A 521 -9.88 27.02 -30.69
N GLU A 522 -9.00 26.03 -30.84
CA GLU A 522 -9.31 24.64 -30.47
C GLU A 522 -9.49 24.51 -28.96
N ALA A 523 -8.62 25.12 -28.15
CA ALA A 523 -8.75 25.11 -26.69
C ALA A 523 -10.08 25.71 -26.23
N ARG A 524 -10.50 26.82 -26.84
CA ARG A 524 -11.82 27.44 -26.58
C ARG A 524 -12.96 26.48 -26.92
N SER A 525 -12.93 25.89 -28.11
CA SER A 525 -13.94 24.92 -28.54
C SER A 525 -13.99 23.68 -27.65
N LEU A 526 -12.85 23.18 -27.16
CA LEU A 526 -12.80 22.03 -26.25
C LEU A 526 -13.50 22.35 -24.92
N VAL A 527 -13.25 23.54 -24.35
CA VAL A 527 -13.92 23.99 -23.11
C VAL A 527 -15.43 24.19 -23.33
N ASP A 528 -15.82 24.85 -24.42
CA ASP A 528 -17.24 25.06 -24.75
C ASP A 528 -17.98 23.73 -24.95
N ASN A 529 -17.37 22.79 -25.68
CA ASN A 529 -17.92 21.46 -25.90
C ASN A 529 -18.03 20.66 -24.60
N TYR A 530 -17.00 20.70 -23.75
CA TYR A 530 -17.03 20.06 -22.45
C TYR A 530 -18.20 20.60 -21.61
N VAL A 531 -18.30 21.92 -21.45
CA VAL A 531 -19.40 22.54 -20.69
C VAL A 531 -20.77 22.19 -21.29
N GLY A 532 -20.91 22.23 -22.62
CA GLY A 532 -22.17 21.90 -23.30
C GLY A 532 -22.56 20.41 -23.24
N SER A 533 -21.59 19.51 -23.01
CA SER A 533 -21.83 18.06 -22.89
C SER A 533 -22.21 17.60 -21.48
N ASN A 534 -22.07 18.47 -20.47
CA ASN A 534 -22.32 18.15 -19.08
C ASN A 534 -23.68 18.70 -18.60
N SER A 535 -24.32 18.00 -17.66
CA SER A 535 -25.60 18.42 -17.03
C SER A 535 -25.42 19.41 -15.88
N PHE A 536 -24.17 19.73 -15.51
CA PHE A 536 -23.83 20.66 -14.45
C PHE A 536 -23.94 22.12 -14.94
N PRO A 537 -24.36 23.07 -14.08
CA PRO A 537 -24.59 24.47 -14.46
C PRO A 537 -23.27 25.27 -14.56
N PHE A 538 -22.27 24.74 -15.25
CA PHE A 538 -21.02 25.46 -15.48
C PHE A 538 -21.22 26.55 -16.54
N VAL A 539 -20.74 27.76 -16.26
CA VAL A 539 -20.63 28.81 -17.28
C VAL A 539 -19.29 28.63 -17.98
N SER A 540 -19.31 28.46 -19.31
CA SER A 540 -18.06 28.40 -20.07
C SER A 540 -17.30 29.71 -19.94
N ARG A 541 -16.02 29.60 -19.58
CA ARG A 541 -15.05 30.69 -19.56
C ARG A 541 -13.99 30.54 -20.66
N SER A 542 -14.35 29.89 -21.78
CA SER A 542 -13.45 29.72 -22.91
C SER A 542 -12.83 31.04 -23.38
N GLN A 543 -13.55 32.16 -23.29
CA GLN A 543 -13.04 33.48 -23.67
C GLN A 543 -11.80 33.93 -22.88
N ASP A 544 -11.59 33.41 -21.66
CA ASP A 544 -10.40 33.72 -20.84
C ASP A 544 -9.11 33.11 -21.42
N ILE A 545 -9.24 32.13 -22.33
CA ILE A 545 -8.10 31.51 -23.02
C ILE A 545 -7.62 32.46 -24.12
N ASN A 546 -6.52 33.18 -23.84
CA ASN A 546 -6.01 34.25 -24.70
C ASN A 546 -4.80 33.86 -25.58
N SER A 547 -4.32 32.62 -25.47
CA SER A 547 -3.17 32.09 -26.21
C SER A 547 -3.34 30.61 -26.51
N SER A 548 -2.39 30.02 -27.23
CA SER A 548 -2.28 28.55 -27.28
C SER A 548 -1.97 27.99 -25.88
N ALA A 549 -2.34 26.74 -25.65
CA ALA A 549 -2.11 26.02 -24.41
C ALA A 549 -1.03 24.94 -24.61
N PRO A 550 0.24 25.24 -24.29
CA PRO A 550 1.29 24.25 -24.29
C PRO A 550 1.25 23.41 -22.99
N PHE A 551 1.43 22.10 -23.10
CA PHE A 551 1.60 21.20 -21.97
C PHE A 551 2.22 19.87 -22.44
N TYR A 552 2.64 19.02 -21.51
CA TYR A 552 3.10 17.67 -21.84
C TYR A 552 1.96 16.66 -21.66
N GLY A 553 1.72 15.85 -22.68
CA GLY A 553 0.77 14.75 -22.63
C GLY A 553 1.25 13.64 -21.68
N LEU A 554 0.30 12.85 -21.22
CA LEU A 554 0.47 11.91 -20.12
C LEU A 554 1.22 10.63 -20.52
N ALA A 555 0.96 10.14 -21.74
CA ALA A 555 1.55 8.93 -22.29
C ALA A 555 1.40 8.90 -23.81
N LEU A 556 2.20 8.08 -24.49
CA LEU A 556 2.03 7.77 -25.93
C LEU A 556 1.24 6.49 -26.14
N ASP A 557 0.71 6.34 -27.34
CA ASP A 557 0.00 5.14 -27.82
C ASP A 557 -1.16 4.74 -26.89
N GLY A 558 -2.07 5.68 -26.68
CA GLY A 558 -3.27 5.53 -25.85
C GLY A 558 -4.46 4.89 -26.56
N ASN A 559 -5.52 4.66 -25.79
CA ASN A 559 -6.77 4.07 -26.28
C ASN A 559 -7.35 4.86 -27.47
N ASN A 560 -8.10 4.15 -28.30
CA ASN A 560 -8.73 4.71 -29.51
C ASN A 560 -7.72 5.24 -30.53
N ASN A 561 -6.55 4.59 -30.64
CA ASN A 561 -5.46 4.94 -31.55
C ASN A 561 -4.92 6.38 -31.34
N GLN A 562 -4.95 6.87 -30.10
CA GLN A 562 -4.35 8.15 -29.77
C GLN A 562 -2.84 8.02 -29.75
N THR A 563 -2.13 8.75 -30.62
CA THR A 563 -0.66 8.76 -30.60
C THR A 563 -0.10 9.39 -29.32
N LEU A 564 -0.83 10.33 -28.72
CA LEU A 564 -0.48 11.05 -27.51
C LEU A 564 -1.74 11.31 -26.67
N VAL A 565 -1.70 10.91 -25.41
CA VAL A 565 -2.78 11.12 -24.45
C VAL A 565 -2.70 12.56 -23.93
N ARG A 566 -3.51 13.44 -24.52
CA ARG A 566 -3.49 14.90 -24.31
C ARG A 566 -4.16 15.34 -23.00
N VAL A 567 -3.64 14.84 -21.88
CA VAL A 567 -4.08 15.23 -20.53
C VAL A 567 -3.01 16.07 -19.87
N MET A 568 -3.35 17.32 -19.52
CA MET A 568 -2.52 18.14 -18.63
C MET A 568 -2.47 17.44 -17.27
N ASN A 569 -1.28 17.06 -16.85
CA ASN A 569 -1.06 16.17 -15.72
C ASN A 569 0.01 16.74 -14.78
N THR A 570 0.04 16.21 -13.58
CA THR A 570 0.96 16.60 -12.50
C THR A 570 2.25 15.78 -12.50
N ASP A 571 2.51 14.97 -13.52
CA ASP A 571 3.71 14.15 -13.54
C ASP A 571 4.95 15.00 -13.83
N ASP A 572 4.77 16.24 -14.31
CA ASP A 572 5.86 17.21 -14.42
C ASP A 572 6.52 17.55 -13.07
N TRP A 573 5.79 17.37 -11.95
CA TRP A 573 6.37 17.48 -10.61
C TRP A 573 7.45 16.42 -10.35
N PHE A 574 7.38 15.23 -10.97
CA PHE A 574 8.48 14.27 -10.93
C PHE A 574 9.73 14.84 -11.59
N ARG A 575 9.58 15.50 -12.74
CA ARG A 575 10.71 16.09 -13.45
C ARG A 575 11.36 17.20 -12.63
N LEU A 576 10.55 18.08 -12.03
CA LEU A 576 11.00 19.16 -11.14
C LEU A 576 11.66 18.64 -9.86
N PHE A 577 11.18 17.51 -9.33
CA PHE A 577 11.70 16.91 -8.10
C PHE A 577 13.04 16.18 -8.33
N PHE A 578 13.15 15.44 -9.44
CA PHE A 578 14.29 14.56 -9.70
C PHE A 578 15.41 15.17 -10.53
N LEU A 579 15.09 16.15 -11.39
CA LEU A 579 16.05 16.75 -12.32
C LEU A 579 16.27 18.23 -12.01
N ASN A 580 17.45 18.72 -12.34
CA ASN A 580 17.71 20.15 -12.38
C ASN A 580 17.14 20.73 -13.69
N THR A 581 15.92 21.25 -13.64
CA THR A 581 15.21 21.77 -14.80
C THR A 581 15.50 23.25 -15.11
N THR A 582 16.31 23.93 -14.30
CA THR A 582 16.56 25.37 -14.46
C THR A 582 17.80 25.71 -15.29
N ASN A 583 18.57 24.70 -15.74
CA ASN A 583 19.91 24.89 -16.33
C ASN A 583 20.88 25.68 -15.42
N ASP A 584 20.59 25.79 -14.12
CA ASP A 584 21.49 26.42 -13.16
C ASP A 584 22.57 25.40 -12.76
N ASN A 585 23.77 25.54 -13.34
CA ASN A 585 24.96 24.76 -12.96
C ASN A 585 25.48 25.14 -11.58
#